data_AF-A0A2W6V6R9-F1
#
_entry.id   AF-A0A2W6V6R9-F1
#
_cell.length_a   1.000
_cell.length_b   1.000
_cell.length_c   1.000
_cell.angle_alpha   90.00
_cell.angle_beta   90.00
_cell.angle_gamma   90.00
#
_symmetry.space_group_name_H-M   'P 1'
#
loop_
_entity.id
_entity.type
_entity.pdbx_description
1 polymer ?
#
loop_
_entity_poly.entity_id
_entity_poly.type
_entity_poly.pdbx_seq_one_letter_code
_entity_poly.pdbx_strand_id
1 'polypeptide(L)'
;MTASELLPTTGSAMSPQGLSSLSLGIQRQTRREVERVQSRSIVAKLTEDGRAFVTHTALEHVGALTALEQHLITVAPLGEARYREIVDSYTLGASAAIRRWQ
;
A
#
# COMPACT_ATOMS: atom_id res chain seq x y z
N MET A 1 44.55 -13.18 -24.03
CA MET A 1 44.23 -12.57 -22.73
C MET A 1 42.92 -11.82 -22.91
N THR A 2 41.89 -12.24 -22.19
CA THR A 2 40.47 -12.04 -22.50
C THR A 2 39.94 -10.69 -22.00
N ALA A 3 39.13 -10.05 -22.84
CA ALA A 3 38.47 -8.77 -22.60
C ALA A 3 37.35 -8.91 -21.56
N SER A 4 37.67 -8.80 -20.26
CA SER A 4 36.68 -9.04 -19.19
C SER A 4 36.66 -8.02 -18.03
N GLU A 5 37.33 -6.87 -18.14
CA GLU A 5 37.47 -5.92 -16.99
C GLU A 5 36.89 -4.51 -17.22
N LEU A 6 35.99 -4.30 -18.18
CA LEU A 6 35.40 -2.98 -18.45
C LEU A 6 33.90 -2.88 -18.17
N LEU A 7 33.44 -3.44 -17.06
CA LEU A 7 32.12 -3.09 -16.52
C LEU A 7 32.31 -2.39 -15.18
N PRO A 8 32.03 -1.07 -15.09
CA PRO A 8 31.85 -0.46 -13.79
C PRO A 8 30.65 -1.18 -13.18
N THR A 9 30.92 -1.98 -12.15
CA THR A 9 29.92 -2.60 -11.30
C THR A 9 28.92 -1.50 -10.92
N THR A 10 27.74 -1.56 -11.54
CA THR A 10 26.66 -0.58 -11.37
C THR A 10 26.13 -0.58 -9.94
N GLY A 11 26.44 -1.63 -9.16
CA GLY A 11 26.20 -1.68 -7.72
C GLY A 11 27.20 -0.84 -6.90
N SER A 12 28.45 -0.67 -7.37
CA SER A 12 29.47 0.08 -6.63
C SER A 12 29.33 1.59 -6.81
N ALA A 13 28.89 2.07 -7.97
CA ALA A 13 28.63 3.50 -8.23
C ALA A 13 27.50 4.11 -7.38
N MET A 14 26.60 3.27 -6.86
CA MET A 14 25.49 3.67 -5.97
C MET A 14 25.85 3.60 -4.48
N SER A 15 27.06 3.13 -4.14
CA SER A 15 27.55 3.11 -2.76
C SER A 15 28.09 4.50 -2.33
N PRO A 16 28.10 4.84 -1.03
CA PRO A 16 28.71 6.08 -0.54
C PRO A 16 30.15 6.29 -1.02
N GLN A 17 30.88 5.19 -1.22
CA GLN A 17 32.24 5.15 -1.74
C GLN A 17 32.30 5.40 -3.26
N GLY A 18 31.34 4.92 -4.05
CA GLY A 18 31.25 5.20 -5.49
C GLY A 18 30.93 6.67 -5.80
N LEU A 19 30.10 7.29 -4.96
CA LEU A 19 29.78 8.72 -5.04
C LEU A 19 30.99 9.63 -4.83
N SER A 20 32.01 9.18 -4.07
CA SER A 20 33.23 9.96 -3.78
C SER A 20 34.08 10.27 -5.03
N SER A 21 33.90 9.50 -6.11
CA SER A 21 34.57 9.70 -7.41
C SER A 21 33.93 10.77 -8.31
N LEU A 22 32.74 11.27 -7.95
CA LEU A 22 32.01 12.30 -8.70
C LEU A 22 32.42 13.71 -8.26
N SER A 23 32.22 14.72 -9.12
CA SER A 23 32.44 16.11 -8.75
C SER A 23 31.55 16.52 -7.56
N LEU A 24 32.03 17.41 -6.69
CA LEU A 24 31.30 17.87 -5.49
C LEU A 24 29.89 18.42 -5.81
N GLY A 25 29.71 19.00 -7.00
CA GLY A 25 28.39 19.46 -7.47
C GLY A 25 27.44 18.29 -7.76
N ILE A 26 27.94 17.25 -8.44
CA ILE A 26 27.19 16.04 -8.75
C ILE A 26 26.84 15.28 -7.47
N GLN A 27 27.77 15.16 -6.51
CA GLN A 27 27.50 14.52 -5.21
C GLN A 27 26.35 15.19 -4.46
N ARG A 28 26.34 16.53 -4.39
CA ARG A 28 25.27 17.30 -3.73
C ARG A 28 23.92 17.13 -4.44
N GLN A 29 23.93 17.13 -5.77
CA GLN A 29 22.74 16.91 -6.57
C GLN A 29 22.18 15.51 -6.36
N THR A 30 23.03 14.48 -6.43
CA THR A 30 22.63 13.09 -6.21
C THR A 30 22.07 12.89 -4.80
N ARG A 31 22.72 13.46 -3.77
CA ARG A 31 22.21 13.38 -2.39
C ARG A 31 20.80 13.96 -2.26
N ARG A 32 20.55 15.14 -2.83
CA ARG A 32 19.21 15.76 -2.79
C ARG A 32 18.16 14.92 -3.50
N GLU A 33 18.53 14.30 -4.61
CA GLU A 33 17.61 13.44 -5.36
C GLU A 33 17.29 12.15 -4.59
N VAL A 34 18.31 11.53 -3.97
CA VAL A 34 18.11 10.38 -3.08
C VAL A 34 17.20 10.72 -1.90
N GLU A 35 17.44 11.84 -1.22
CA GLU A 35 16.60 12.30 -0.11
C GLU A 35 15.15 12.55 -0.55
N ARG A 36 14.93 13.10 -1.76
CA ARG A 36 13.58 13.28 -2.34
C ARG A 36 12.89 11.96 -2.64
N VAL A 37 13.58 11.04 -3.31
CA VAL A 37 13.02 9.73 -3.65
C VAL A 37 12.68 8.99 -2.36
N GLN A 38 13.59 8.94 -1.39
CA GLN A 38 13.36 8.30 -0.10
C GLN A 38 12.13 8.87 0.62
N SER A 39 12.00 10.20 0.68
CA SER A 39 10.84 10.85 1.31
C SER A 39 9.53 10.46 0.62
N ARG A 40 9.51 10.44 -0.72
CA ARG A 40 8.33 10.00 -1.50
C ARG A 40 8.00 8.52 -1.28
N SER A 41 9.01 7.67 -1.22
CA SER A 41 8.85 6.24 -0.97
C SER A 41 8.23 5.95 0.39
N ILE A 42 8.62 6.70 1.43
CA ILE A 42 8.06 6.56 2.77
C ILE A 42 6.57 6.91 2.77
N VAL A 43 6.20 8.03 2.15
CA VAL A 43 4.79 8.44 2.03
C VAL A 43 3.99 7.40 1.24
N ALA A 44 4.50 6.96 0.09
CA ALA A 44 3.82 5.96 -0.73
C ALA A 44 3.62 4.63 0.01
N LYS A 45 4.63 4.16 0.76
CA LYS A 45 4.51 2.96 1.59
C LYS A 45 3.44 3.14 2.67
N LEU A 46 3.46 4.26 3.39
CA LEU A 46 2.49 4.49 4.46
C LEU A 46 1.05 4.59 3.92
N THR A 47 0.87 5.23 2.76
CA THR A 47 -0.42 5.28 2.07
C THR A 47 -0.91 3.88 1.70
N GLU A 48 -0.03 3.03 1.15
CA GLU A 48 -0.36 1.64 0.81
C GLU A 48 -0.71 0.81 2.04
N ASP A 49 0.13 0.86 3.08
CA ASP A 49 -0.08 0.14 4.33
C ASP A 49 -1.42 0.54 4.97
N GLY A 50 -1.76 1.84 4.94
CA GLY A 50 -3.04 2.35 5.42
C GLY A 50 -4.22 1.82 4.60
N ARG A 51 -4.10 1.79 3.27
CA ARG A 51 -5.15 1.22 2.39
C ARG A 51 -5.37 -0.26 2.67
N ALA A 52 -4.28 -1.02 2.83
CA ALA A 52 -4.32 -2.44 3.16
C ALA A 52 -5.00 -2.68 4.52
N PHE A 53 -4.64 -1.88 5.53
CA PHE A 53 -5.25 -1.96 6.86
C PHE A 53 -6.76 -1.72 6.82
N VAL A 54 -7.21 -0.63 6.18
CA VAL A 54 -8.66 -0.33 6.08
C VAL A 54 -9.40 -1.42 5.28
N THR A 55 -8.79 -1.95 4.23
CA THR A 55 -9.36 -3.04 3.46
C THR A 55 -9.52 -4.31 4.30
N HIS A 56 -8.50 -4.66 5.09
CA HIS A 56 -8.55 -5.81 6.01
C HIS A 56 -9.69 -5.66 7.01
N THR A 57 -9.76 -4.52 7.71
CA THR A 57 -10.83 -4.25 8.68
C THR A 57 -12.22 -4.28 8.04
N ALA A 58 -12.36 -3.74 6.83
CA ALA A 58 -13.63 -3.81 6.10
C ALA A 58 -14.05 -5.26 5.82
N LEU A 59 -13.11 -6.12 5.40
CA LEU A 59 -13.39 -7.55 5.17
C LEU A 59 -13.77 -8.27 6.45
N GLU A 60 -13.09 -8.00 7.57
CA GLU A 60 -13.45 -8.57 8.88
C GLU A 60 -14.88 -8.20 9.28
N HIS A 61 -15.23 -6.92 9.15
CA HIS A 61 -16.58 -6.44 9.49
C HIS A 61 -17.66 -6.99 8.55
N VAL A 62 -17.41 -7.01 7.24
CA VAL A 62 -18.34 -7.62 6.27
C VAL A 62 -18.55 -9.10 6.62
N GLY A 63 -17.48 -9.84 6.91
CA GLY A 63 -17.58 -11.25 7.33
C GLY A 63 -18.42 -11.43 8.59
N ALA A 64 -18.20 -10.60 9.62
CA ALA A 64 -18.97 -10.64 10.86
C ALA A 64 -20.45 -10.30 10.65
N LEU A 65 -20.75 -9.28 9.83
CA LEU A 65 -22.11 -8.86 9.51
C LEU A 65 -22.86 -9.93 8.70
N THR A 66 -22.21 -10.55 7.72
CA THR A 66 -22.81 -11.64 6.93
C THR A 66 -23.12 -12.86 7.81
N ALA A 67 -22.22 -13.22 8.73
CA ALA A 67 -22.48 -14.32 9.67
C ALA A 67 -23.68 -14.00 10.59
N LEU A 68 -23.78 -12.76 11.07
CA LEU A 68 -24.90 -12.30 11.89
C LEU A 68 -26.21 -12.28 11.08
N GLU A 69 -26.19 -11.82 9.83
CA GLU A 69 -27.34 -11.85 8.92
C GLU A 69 -27.88 -13.27 8.77
N GLN A 70 -27.03 -14.25 8.46
CA GLN A 70 -27.43 -15.65 8.33
C GLN A 70 -28.08 -16.19 9.60
N HIS A 71 -27.52 -15.86 10.76
CA HIS A 71 -28.11 -16.22 12.05
C HIS A 71 -29.49 -15.57 12.24
N LEU A 72 -29.64 -14.28 11.94
CA LEU A 72 -30.87 -13.53 12.10
C LEU A 72 -31.99 -13.99 11.15
N ILE A 73 -31.66 -14.36 9.91
CA ILE A 73 -32.60 -14.96 8.97
C ILE A 73 -33.19 -16.26 9.55
N THR A 74 -32.37 -17.04 10.27
CA THR A 74 -32.82 -18.30 10.89
C THR A 74 -33.80 -18.06 12.04
N VAL A 75 -33.56 -17.06 12.89
CA VAL A 75 -34.38 -16.80 14.09
C VAL A 75 -35.56 -15.86 13.84
N ALA A 76 -35.48 -14.99 12.84
CA ALA A 76 -36.48 -13.96 12.52
C ALA A 76 -36.59 -13.74 11.00
N PRO A 77 -37.16 -14.69 10.23
CA PRO A 77 -37.12 -14.66 8.76
C PRO A 77 -37.87 -13.48 8.13
N LEU A 78 -38.89 -12.95 8.81
CA LEU A 78 -39.60 -11.73 8.37
C LEU A 78 -38.69 -10.48 8.33
N GLY A 79 -37.50 -10.55 8.91
CA GLY A 79 -36.48 -9.51 8.89
C GLY A 79 -35.51 -9.57 7.71
N GLU A 80 -35.52 -10.65 6.90
CA GLU A 80 -34.47 -10.91 5.89
C GLU A 80 -34.14 -9.71 5.01
N ALA A 81 -35.15 -9.07 4.40
CA ALA A 81 -34.94 -7.92 3.53
C ALA A 81 -34.27 -6.73 4.26
N ARG A 82 -34.55 -6.55 5.55
CA ARG A 82 -33.94 -5.48 6.36
C ARG A 82 -32.48 -5.80 6.70
N TYR A 83 -32.17 -7.05 6.99
CA TYR A 83 -30.79 -7.46 7.30
C TYR A 83 -29.90 -7.34 6.06
N ARG A 84 -30.38 -7.80 4.90
CA ARG A 84 -29.66 -7.69 3.62
C ARG A 84 -29.34 -6.25 3.27
N GLU A 85 -30.31 -5.35 3.37
CA GLU A 85 -30.11 -3.93 3.09
C GLU A 85 -29.00 -3.31 3.96
N ILE A 86 -28.90 -3.72 5.23
CA ILE A 86 -27.85 -3.23 6.14
C ILE A 86 -26.47 -3.73 5.71
N VAL A 87 -26.34 -5.03 5.43
CA VAL A 87 -25.07 -5.64 5.00
C VAL A 87 -24.61 -5.05 3.66
N ASP A 88 -25.51 -4.90 2.71
CA ASP A 88 -25.23 -4.35 1.38
C ASP A 88 -24.82 -2.87 1.48
N SER A 89 -25.56 -2.07 2.26
CA SER A 89 -25.23 -0.66 2.50
C SER A 89 -23.85 -0.48 3.14
N TYR A 90 -23.52 -1.31 4.14
CA TYR A 90 -22.19 -1.29 4.76
C TYR A 90 -21.11 -1.63 3.75
N THR A 91 -21.30 -2.69 2.97
CA THR A 91 -20.35 -3.17 1.96
C THR A 91 -20.10 -2.11 0.88
N LEU A 92 -21.16 -1.43 0.43
CA LEU A 92 -21.07 -0.32 -0.52
C LEU A 92 -20.28 0.86 0.07
N GLY A 93 -20.59 1.25 1.31
CA GLY A 93 -19.92 2.33 2.02
C GLY A 93 -18.43 2.06 2.24
N ALA A 94 -18.08 0.85 2.70
CA ALA A 94 -16.71 0.42 2.91
C ALA A 94 -15.93 0.38 1.59
N SER A 95 -16.52 -0.17 0.52
CA SER A 95 -15.91 -0.19 -0.82
C SER A 95 -15.64 1.22 -1.35
N ALA A 96 -16.56 2.15 -1.12
CA ALA A 96 -16.39 3.55 -1.50
C ALA A 96 -15.29 4.24 -0.67
N ALA A 97 -15.18 3.94 0.62
CA ALA A 97 -14.12 4.47 1.49
C ALA A 97 -12.73 3.99 1.02
N ILE A 98 -12.58 2.70 0.72
CA ILE A 98 -11.33 2.12 0.19
C ILE A 98 -10.96 2.78 -1.15
N ARG A 99 -11.94 2.97 -2.04
CA ARG A 99 -11.70 3.59 -3.37
C ARG A 99 -11.23 5.05 -3.28
N ARG A 100 -11.69 5.80 -2.28
CA ARG A 100 -11.31 7.20 -2.06
C ARG A 100 -9.95 7.36 -1.38
N TRP A 101 -9.32 6.26 -0.97
CA TRP A 101 -7.99 6.29 -0.37
C TRP A 101 -6.96 6.68 -1.44
N GLN A 102 -6.50 7.94 -1.41
CA GLN A 102 -5.46 8.51 -2.27
C GLN A 102 -4.33 9.10 -1.43
#